data_AF-A0A379AKY2-F1
#
_entry.id   AF-A0A379AKY2-F1
#
_cell.length_a   1.000
_cell.length_b   1.000
_cell.length_c   1.000
_cell.angle_alpha   90.00
_cell.angle_beta   90.00
_cell.angle_gamma   90.00
#
_symmetry.space_group_name_H-M   'P 1'
#
loop_
_entity.id
_entity.type
_entity.pdbx_description
1 polymer ?
#
loop_
_entity_poly.entity_id
_entity_poly.type
_entity_poly.pdbx_seq_one_letter_code
_entity_poly.pdbx_strand_id
1 'polypeptide(L)'
;MLIIGGGGAFKQVLVDSGVDKYIASMMHSTQLSPIFMAWSIAAVLRIALGSATVAAITAGGIVAPLIVTSGASPELMVIAVGSGSVIFSHVNDPGFWLFKEYFNLTIGETIRSWSALETIISVCGLVGCLLLSWAI
;
A
#
# COMPACT_ATOMS: atom_id res chain seq x y z
N MET A 1 -16.89 -5.98 8.55
CA MET A 1 -16.91 -7.31 7.89
C MET A 1 -17.27 -7.24 6.40
N LEU A 2 -18.24 -6.43 5.96
CA LEU A 2 -18.52 -6.19 4.53
C LEU A 2 -17.31 -5.65 3.75
N ILE A 3 -16.53 -4.76 4.36
CA ILE A 3 -15.33 -4.16 3.77
C ILE A 3 -14.23 -5.20 3.46
N ILE A 4 -14.06 -6.21 4.32
CA ILE A 4 -13.07 -7.29 4.10
C ILE A 4 -13.57 -8.26 3.02
N GLY A 5 -14.87 -8.58 3.00
CA GLY A 5 -15.47 -9.37 1.92
C GLY A 5 -15.38 -8.69 0.55
N GLY A 6 -15.62 -7.37 0.49
CA GLY A 6 -15.47 -6.57 -0.71
C GLY A 6 -14.03 -6.48 -1.20
N GLY A 7 -13.06 -6.26 -0.30
CA GLY A 7 -11.63 -6.30 -0.64
C GLY A 7 -11.18 -7.67 -1.17
N GLY A 8 -11.69 -8.76 -0.59
CA GLY A 8 -11.43 -10.12 -1.07
C GLY A 8 -12.03 -10.40 -2.46
N ALA A 9 -13.25 -9.93 -2.74
CA ALA A 9 -13.88 -10.06 -4.04
C ALA A 9 -13.17 -9.21 -5.11
N PHE A 10 -12.81 -7.96 -4.79
CA PHE A 10 -12.06 -7.08 -5.68
C PHE A 10 -10.66 -7.63 -5.97
N LYS A 11 -9.99 -8.20 -4.96
CA LYS A 11 -8.75 -8.97 -5.17
C LYS A 11 -8.96 -10.05 -6.23
N GLN A 12 -10.03 -10.86 -6.14
CA GLN A 12 -10.24 -11.91 -7.13
C GLN A 12 -10.51 -11.38 -8.54
N VAL A 13 -11.26 -10.30 -8.68
CA VAL A 13 -11.42 -9.65 -9.99
C VAL A 13 -10.08 -9.20 -10.57
N LEU A 14 -9.18 -8.66 -9.74
CA LEU A 14 -7.84 -8.24 -10.18
C LEU A 14 -6.95 -9.43 -10.57
N VAL A 15 -7.02 -10.53 -9.83
CA VAL A 15 -6.32 -11.78 -10.15
C VAL A 15 -6.86 -12.40 -11.44
N ASP A 16 -8.19 -12.48 -11.59
CA ASP A 16 -8.85 -13.01 -12.78
C ASP A 16 -8.58 -12.14 -14.01
N SER A 17 -8.35 -10.84 -13.83
CA SER A 17 -7.95 -9.91 -14.90
C SER A 17 -6.50 -10.10 -15.36
N GLY A 18 -5.71 -10.94 -14.68
CA GLY A 18 -4.32 -11.21 -15.03
C GLY A 18 -3.34 -10.11 -14.60
N VAL A 19 -3.70 -9.30 -13.60
CA VAL A 19 -2.82 -8.21 -13.11
C VAL A 19 -1.52 -8.76 -12.53
N ASP A 20 -1.54 -9.98 -11.98
CA ASP A 20 -0.39 -10.70 -11.46
C ASP A 20 0.67 -10.94 -12.56
N LYS A 21 0.23 -11.36 -13.75
CA LYS A 21 1.12 -11.62 -14.90
C LYS A 21 1.69 -10.31 -15.46
N TYR A 22 0.88 -9.26 -15.47
CA TYR A 22 1.31 -7.93 -15.93
C TYR A 22 2.33 -7.29 -14.98
N ILE A 23 2.12 -7.42 -13.67
CA ILE A 23 3.06 -6.93 -12.67
C ILE A 23 4.36 -7.77 -12.72
N ALA A 24 4.27 -9.09 -12.85
CA ALA A 24 5.44 -9.96 -13.01
C ALA A 24 6.24 -9.65 -14.29
N SER A 25 5.58 -9.37 -15.42
CA SER A 25 6.29 -8.97 -16.65
C SER A 25 6.95 -7.60 -16.52
N MET A 26 6.33 -6.64 -15.82
CA MET A 26 6.99 -5.39 -15.44
C MET A 26 8.23 -5.65 -14.58
N MET A 27 8.15 -6.52 -13.56
CA MET A 27 9.31 -6.90 -12.73
C MET A 27 10.44 -7.53 -13.53
N HIS A 28 10.14 -8.34 -14.54
CA HIS A 28 11.18 -8.93 -15.38
C HIS A 28 11.81 -7.92 -16.34
N SER A 29 11.04 -6.93 -16.79
CA SER A 29 11.52 -5.88 -17.70
C SER A 29 12.25 -4.72 -17.02
N THR A 30 11.99 -4.49 -15.73
CA THR A 30 12.62 -3.44 -14.93
C THR A 30 13.37 -4.08 -13.76
N GLN A 31 14.64 -3.77 -13.56
CA GLN A 31 15.43 -4.21 -12.38
C GLN A 31 14.96 -3.56 -11.06
N LEU A 32 13.65 -3.34 -10.90
CA LEU A 32 13.06 -2.73 -9.73
C LEU A 32 12.99 -3.73 -8.58
N SER A 33 13.29 -3.26 -7.37
CA SER A 33 13.20 -4.07 -6.16
C SER A 33 11.76 -4.56 -5.93
N PRO A 34 11.54 -5.87 -5.66
CA PRO A 34 10.23 -6.42 -5.32
C PRO A 34 9.54 -5.69 -4.16
N ILE A 35 10.33 -5.19 -3.20
CA ILE A 35 9.88 -4.42 -2.04
C ILE A 35 9.26 -3.09 -2.47
N PHE A 36 9.94 -2.37 -3.37
CA PHE A 36 9.43 -1.11 -3.90
C PHE A 36 8.13 -1.31 -4.67
N MET A 37 8.03 -2.40 -5.42
CA MET A 37 6.83 -2.72 -6.17
C MET A 37 5.65 -3.05 -5.26
N ALA A 38 5.88 -3.86 -4.23
CA ALA A 38 4.87 -4.19 -3.22
C ALA A 38 4.34 -2.93 -2.53
N TRP A 39 5.23 -2.02 -2.13
CA TRP A 39 4.87 -0.72 -1.58
C TRP A 39 4.07 0.13 -2.57
N SER A 40 4.49 0.18 -3.84
CA SER A 40 3.84 0.99 -4.88
C SER A 40 2.41 0.52 -5.18
N ILE A 41 2.19 -0.80 -5.24
CA ILE A 41 0.85 -1.37 -5.42
C ILE A 41 -0.05 -0.97 -4.25
N ALA A 42 0.45 -1.10 -3.02
CA ALA A 42 -0.31 -0.70 -1.82
C ALA A 42 -0.59 0.81 -1.80
N ALA A 43 0.37 1.63 -2.21
CA ALA A 43 0.25 3.09 -2.29
C ALA A 43 -0.83 3.53 -3.30
N VAL A 44 -0.81 2.98 -4.50
CA VAL A 44 -1.82 3.30 -5.53
C VAL A 44 -3.21 2.87 -5.07
N LEU A 45 -3.32 1.66 -4.50
CA LEU A 45 -4.59 1.17 -3.95
C LEU A 45 -5.06 2.03 -2.78
N ARG A 46 -4.17 2.51 -1.91
CA ARG A 46 -4.51 3.41 -0.81
C ARG A 46 -5.11 4.72 -1.34
N ILE A 47 -4.47 5.35 -2.32
CA ILE A 47 -4.94 6.61 -2.90
C ILE A 47 -6.32 6.43 -3.55
N ALA A 48 -6.57 5.30 -4.21
CA ALA A 48 -7.85 5.00 -4.85
C ALA A 48 -8.96 4.61 -3.85
N LEU A 49 -8.65 3.73 -2.90
CA LEU A 49 -9.63 3.09 -2.02
C LEU A 49 -9.92 3.87 -0.73
N GLY A 50 -8.97 4.69 -0.27
CA GLY A 50 -9.15 5.52 0.92
C GLY A 50 -9.19 4.80 2.26
N SER A 51 -9.05 3.47 2.31
CA SER A 51 -8.90 2.73 3.56
C SER A 51 -7.57 2.00 3.62
N ALA A 52 -6.79 2.26 4.67
CA ALA A 52 -5.49 1.61 4.87
C ALA A 52 -5.62 0.08 5.00
N THR A 53 -6.66 -0.40 5.68
CA THR A 53 -6.89 -1.84 5.86
C THR A 53 -7.30 -2.52 4.55
N VAL A 54 -8.18 -1.90 3.76
CA VAL A 54 -8.61 -2.46 2.46
C VAL A 54 -7.45 -2.48 1.48
N ALA A 55 -6.68 -1.40 1.42
CA ALA A 55 -5.50 -1.30 0.58
C ALA A 55 -4.47 -2.38 0.96
N ALA A 56 -4.18 -2.57 2.24
CA ALA A 56 -3.25 -3.60 2.71
C ALA A 56 -3.71 -5.02 2.35
N ILE A 57 -4.98 -5.36 2.61
CA ILE A 57 -5.51 -6.71 2.32
C ILE A 57 -5.52 -6.98 0.81
N THR A 58 -5.93 -6.00 0.02
CA THR A 58 -5.99 -6.12 -1.45
C THR A 58 -4.59 -6.24 -2.03
N ALA A 59 -3.68 -5.33 -1.65
CA ALA A 59 -2.30 -5.35 -2.09
C ALA A 59 -1.56 -6.62 -1.66
N GLY A 60 -1.72 -7.06 -0.41
CA GLY A 60 -1.16 -8.31 0.08
C GLY A 60 -1.65 -9.51 -0.73
N GLY A 61 -2.91 -9.48 -1.17
CA GLY A 61 -3.46 -10.49 -2.07
C GLY A 61 -2.80 -10.55 -3.45
N ILE A 62 -2.45 -9.39 -4.02
CA ILE A 62 -1.80 -9.26 -5.33
C ILE A 62 -0.30 -9.57 -5.24
N VAL A 63 0.33 -9.17 -4.14
CA VAL A 63 1.77 -9.31 -3.90
C VAL A 63 2.16 -10.71 -3.43
N ALA A 64 1.25 -11.47 -2.83
CA ALA A 64 1.49 -12.85 -2.38
C ALA A 64 2.20 -13.75 -3.41
N PRO A 65 1.75 -13.85 -4.69
CA PRO A 65 2.46 -14.63 -5.69
C PRO A 65 3.86 -14.08 -6.03
N LEU A 66 4.07 -12.75 -5.93
CA LEU A 66 5.35 -12.11 -6.22
C LEU A 66 6.43 -12.48 -5.21
N ILE A 67 6.06 -12.74 -3.96
CA ILE A 67 7.00 -13.20 -2.91
C ILE A 67 7.65 -14.52 -3.36
N VAL A 68 6.84 -15.45 -3.89
CA VAL A 68 7.29 -16.79 -4.29
C VAL A 68 8.17 -16.73 -5.54
N THR A 69 7.86 -15.85 -6.49
CA THR A 69 8.62 -15.75 -7.76
C THR A 69 9.88 -14.90 -7.66
N SER A 70 9.90 -13.91 -6.77
CA SER A 70 11.05 -12.98 -6.63
C SER A 70 12.12 -13.45 -5.65
N GLY A 71 11.79 -14.36 -4.72
CA GLY A 71 12.70 -14.80 -3.66
C GLY A 71 13.02 -13.71 -2.62
N ALA A 72 12.32 -12.58 -2.67
CA ALA A 72 12.47 -11.50 -1.69
C ALA A 72 11.91 -11.92 -0.32
N SER A 73 12.45 -11.35 0.75
CA SER A 73 12.07 -11.75 2.10
C SER A 73 10.59 -11.45 2.37
N PRO A 74 9.77 -12.46 2.74
CA PRO A 74 8.33 -12.27 2.94
C PRO A 74 8.01 -11.23 4.01
N GLU A 75 8.84 -11.13 5.06
CA GLU A 75 8.61 -10.18 6.15
C GLU A 75 8.81 -8.73 5.70
N LEU A 76 9.90 -8.43 4.99
CA LEU A 76 10.13 -7.12 4.37
C LEU A 76 9.02 -6.75 3.38
N MET A 77 8.51 -7.70 2.61
CA MET A 77 7.40 -7.45 1.68
C MET A 77 6.10 -7.13 2.42
N VAL A 78 5.79 -7.80 3.53
CA VAL A 78 4.64 -7.48 4.38
C VAL A 78 4.76 -6.08 4.97
N ILE A 79 5.95 -5.70 5.46
CA ILE A 79 6.19 -4.35 6.00
C ILE A 79 6.06 -3.30 4.88
N ALA A 80 6.56 -3.59 3.68
CA ALA A 80 6.44 -2.68 2.54
C ALA A 80 4.99 -2.45 2.12
N VAL A 81 4.17 -3.51 2.07
CA VAL A 81 2.73 -3.40 1.81
C VAL A 81 2.03 -2.60 2.91
N GLY A 82 2.30 -2.91 4.17
CA GLY A 82 1.71 -2.20 5.31
C GLY A 82 2.10 -0.72 5.35
N SER A 83 3.34 -0.40 4.98
CA SER A 83 3.82 0.98 4.89
C SER A 83 3.19 1.71 3.71
N GLY A 84 3.07 1.07 2.55
CA GLY A 84 2.43 1.67 1.37
C GLY A 84 0.93 1.91 1.58
N SER A 85 0.25 1.08 2.37
CA SER A 85 -1.19 1.20 2.59
C SER A 85 -1.60 2.39 3.44
N VAL A 86 -0.67 3.07 4.11
CA VAL A 86 -0.95 4.29 4.90
C VAL A 86 -0.53 5.57 4.19
N ILE A 87 -0.04 5.50 2.95
CA ILE A 87 0.41 6.71 2.24
C ILE A 87 -0.75 7.67 1.97
N PHE A 88 -0.47 8.97 2.10
CA PHE A 88 -1.29 10.06 1.55
C PHE A 88 -2.81 9.87 1.69
N SER A 89 -3.30 9.85 2.92
CA SER A 89 -4.73 9.89 3.20
C SER A 89 -5.34 11.24 2.86
N HIS A 90 -6.45 11.25 2.14
CA HIS A 90 -7.12 12.48 1.73
C HIS A 90 -8.62 12.36 1.97
N VAL A 91 -9.42 13.16 1.25
CA VAL A 91 -10.87 13.26 1.41
C VAL A 91 -11.62 11.92 1.25
N ASN A 92 -11.02 10.89 0.67
CA ASN A 92 -11.63 9.56 0.58
C ASN A 92 -11.42 8.68 1.84
N ASP A 93 -10.64 9.14 2.82
CA ASP A 93 -10.34 8.39 4.04
C ASP A 93 -11.21 8.82 5.22
N PRO A 94 -11.94 7.89 5.85
CA PRO A 94 -12.62 8.16 7.12
C PRO A 94 -11.70 8.72 8.22
N GLY A 95 -10.43 8.29 8.26
CA GLY A 95 -9.43 8.78 9.22
C GLY A 95 -9.13 10.28 9.05
N PHE A 96 -9.08 10.76 7.81
CA PHE A 96 -8.90 12.18 7.48
C PHE A 96 -10.04 13.04 8.07
N TRP A 97 -11.29 12.60 7.87
CA TRP A 97 -12.45 13.31 8.39
C TRP A 97 -12.55 13.26 9.91
N LEU A 98 -12.21 12.11 10.51
CA LEU A 98 -12.15 11.98 11.96
C LEU A 98 -11.15 12.99 12.56
N PHE A 99 -9.95 13.09 11.99
CA PHE A 99 -8.92 14.01 12.47
C PHE A 99 -9.33 15.48 12.27
N LYS A 100 -9.90 15.80 11.10
CA LYS A 100 -10.44 17.14 10.80
C LYS A 100 -11.49 17.54 11.84
N GLU A 101 -12.51 16.71 12.09
CA GLU A 101 -13.60 17.02 13.02
C GLU A 101 -13.13 17.08 14.48
N TYR A 102 -12.24 16.17 14.89
CA TYR A 102 -11.73 16.12 16.26
C TYR A 102 -10.95 17.38 16.65
N PHE A 103 -10.15 17.93 15.72
CA PHE A 103 -9.36 19.15 15.93
C PHE A 103 -10.00 20.40 15.33
N ASN A 104 -11.20 20.28 14.76
CA ASN A 104 -11.94 21.34 14.06
C ASN A 104 -11.11 22.11 13.02
N LEU A 105 -10.27 21.39 12.27
CA LEU A 105 -9.33 21.93 11.29
C LEU A 105 -10.02 22.22 9.94
N THR A 106 -9.41 23.09 9.14
CA THR A 106 -9.76 23.22 7.73
C THR A 106 -9.19 22.07 6.91
N ILE A 107 -9.78 21.77 5.75
CA ILE A 107 -9.31 20.71 4.83
C ILE A 107 -7.82 20.91 4.47
N GLY A 108 -7.41 22.15 4.22
CA GLY A 108 -6.01 22.46 3.88
C GLY A 108 -5.04 22.19 5.03
N GLU A 109 -5.43 22.46 6.27
CA GLU A 109 -4.64 22.17 7.47
C GLU A 109 -4.58 20.67 7.75
N THR A 110 -5.69 19.95 7.58
CA THR A 110 -5.72 18.48 7.70
C THR A 110 -4.81 17.83 6.67
N ILE A 111 -4.81 18.28 5.41
CA ILE A 111 -3.88 17.73 4.40
C ILE A 111 -2.42 17.96 4.80
N ARG A 112 -2.09 19.17 5.28
CA ARG A 112 -0.71 19.52 5.67
C ARG A 112 -0.22 18.82 6.94
N SER A 113 -1.13 18.38 7.80
CA SER A 113 -0.79 17.70 9.06
C SER A 113 -0.95 16.19 8.92
N TRP A 114 -2.17 15.72 8.72
CA TRP A 114 -2.54 14.31 8.65
C TRP A 114 -1.94 13.62 7.42
N SER A 115 -2.24 14.10 6.21
CA SER A 115 -1.76 13.47 4.97
C SER A 115 -0.24 13.52 4.87
N ALA A 116 0.38 14.61 5.33
CA ALA A 116 1.83 14.74 5.39
C ALA A 116 2.46 13.73 6.36
N LEU A 117 1.93 13.60 7.58
CA LEU A 117 2.39 12.63 8.57
C LEU A 117 2.28 11.19 8.05
N GLU A 118 1.14 10.82 7.46
CA GLU A 118 0.93 9.49 6.90
C GLU A 118 1.88 9.19 5.73
N THR A 119 2.16 10.19 4.89
CA THR A 119 3.14 10.07 3.81
C THR A 119 4.56 9.88 4.36
N ILE A 120 4.93 10.61 5.41
CA ILE A 120 6.24 10.45 6.07
C ILE A 120 6.39 9.03 6.63
N ILE A 121 5.39 8.53 7.36
CA ILE A 121 5.39 7.16 7.90
C ILE A 121 5.57 6.13 6.78
N SER A 122 4.81 6.28 5.70
CA SER A 122 4.85 5.38 4.54
C SER A 122 6.23 5.35 3.87
N VAL A 123 6.84 6.52 3.67
CA VAL A 123 8.16 6.65 3.04
C VAL A 123 9.27 6.16 3.97
N CYS A 124 9.21 6.48 5.26
CA CYS A 124 10.16 5.95 6.25
C CYS A 124 10.11 4.42 6.31
N GLY A 125 8.92 3.82 6.25
CA GLY A 125 8.75 2.37 6.19
C GLY A 125 9.38 1.76 4.94
N LEU A 126 9.17 2.37 3.76
CA LEU A 126 9.81 1.94 2.51
C LEU A 126 11.35 2.01 2.59
N VAL A 127 11.88 3.15 3.03
CA VAL A 127 13.33 3.36 3.17
C VAL A 127 13.92 2.36 4.15
N GLY A 128 13.26 2.10 5.28
CA GLY A 128 13.65 1.09 6.25
C GLY A 128 13.71 -0.31 5.63
N CYS A 129 12.66 -0.73 4.90
CA CYS A 129 12.64 -2.02 4.21
C CYS A 129 13.75 -2.15 3.17
N LEU A 130 13.99 -1.09 2.39
CA LEU A 130 15.07 -1.09 1.40
C LEU A 130 16.42 -1.21 2.09
N LEU A 131 16.72 -0.39 3.10
CA LEU A 131 17.99 -0.47 3.82
C LEU A 131 18.24 -1.86 4.45
N LEU A 132 17.22 -2.46 5.06
CA LEU A 132 17.30 -3.82 5.59
C LEU A 132 17.53 -4.85 4.49
N SER A 133 16.87 -4.72 3.34
CA SER A 133 17.07 -5.61 2.20
C SER A 133 18.47 -5.57 1.60
N TRP A 134 19.23 -4.50 1.83
CA TRP A 134 20.64 -4.42 1.41
C TRP A 134 21.58 -5.00 2.47
N ALA A 135 21.14 -5.12 3.72
CA ALA A 135 21.94 -5.60 4.84
C ALA A 135 21.83 -7.12 5.05
N ILE A 136 20.80 -7.76 4.50
CA ILE A 136 20.48 -9.20 4.63
C ILE A 136 20.71 -9.86 3.27
#